data_AF-A0A929CB03-F1
#
_entry.id   AF-A0A929CB03-F1
#
_cell.length_a   1.000
_cell.length_b   1.000
_cell.length_c   1.000
_cell.angle_alpha   90.00
_cell.angle_beta   90.00
_cell.angle_gamma   90.00
#
_symmetry.space_group_name_H-M   'P 1'
#
loop_
_entity.id
_entity.type
_entity.pdbx_description
1 polymer ?
#
loop_
_entity_poly.entity_id
_entity_poly.type
_entity_poly.pdbx_seq_one_letter_code
_entity_poly.pdbx_strand_id
1 'polypeptide(L)' 'MTDPKVIRAYKDEYYPPVPTAATKRMRTNIFIQLYKFLMLNYKIMRIVVKGHS' A
#
# COMPACT_ATOMS: atom_id res chain seq x y z
N MET A 1 3.26 -8.08 -45.16
CA MET A 1 2.91 -8.59 -43.83
C MET A 1 2.76 -7.40 -42.91
N THR A 2 1.55 -7.10 -42.45
CA THR A 2 1.32 -6.04 -41.46
C THR A 2 1.77 -6.52 -40.09
N ASP A 3 2.81 -5.90 -39.54
CA ASP A 3 3.29 -6.18 -38.19
C ASP A 3 2.14 -5.97 -37.19
N PRO A 4 1.86 -6.94 -36.29
CA PRO A 4 0.82 -6.74 -35.30
C PRO A 4 1.21 -5.54 -34.45
N LYS A 5 0.28 -4.59 -34.30
CA LYS A 5 0.39 -3.45 -33.40
C LYS A 5 0.54 -4.00 -31.97
N VAL A 6 1.79 -4.27 -31.58
CA VAL A 6 2.14 -4.67 -30.22
C VAL A 6 1.75 -3.50 -29.33
N ILE A 7 0.57 -3.62 -28.73
CA ILE A 7 0.12 -2.73 -27.67
C ILE A 7 1.27 -2.76 -26.67
N ARG A 8 1.89 -1.60 -26.38
CA ARG A 8 2.94 -1.42 -25.36
C ARG A 8 2.39 -1.67 -23.94
N ALA A 9 1.49 -2.64 -23.79
CA ALA A 9 0.91 -3.04 -22.55
C ALA A 9 1.96 -3.88 -21.83
N TYR A 10 2.40 -3.39 -20.66
CA TYR A 10 3.26 -4.10 -19.73
C TYR A 10 4.74 -4.22 -20.15
N LYS A 11 5.40 -3.07 -20.35
CA LYS A 11 6.85 -3.00 -20.10
C LYS A 11 7.09 -3.22 -18.61
N ASP A 12 8.01 -4.12 -18.23
CA ASP A 12 8.41 -4.39 -16.83
C ASP A 12 8.83 -3.12 -16.06
N GLU A 13 9.21 -2.06 -16.80
CA GLU A 13 9.52 -0.72 -16.27
C GLU A 13 8.33 -0.06 -15.53
N TYR A 14 7.10 -0.49 -15.80
CA TYR A 14 5.90 -0.02 -15.11
C TYR A 14 5.52 -0.88 -13.89
N TYR A 15 6.22 -2.01 -13.68
CA TYR A 15 5.94 -2.87 -12.54
C TYR A 15 6.64 -2.30 -11.30
N PRO A 16 5.91 -2.15 -10.18
CA PRO A 16 6.54 -1.67 -8.96
C PRO A 16 7.67 -2.64 -8.57
N PRO A 17 8.83 -2.12 -8.12
CA PRO A 17 9.92 -2.98 -7.68
C PRO A 17 9.39 -3.94 -6.62
N VAL A 18 9.74 -5.21 -6.77
CA VAL A 18 9.35 -6.24 -5.79
C VAL A 18 9.75 -5.77 -4.39
N PRO A 19 8.87 -5.92 -3.39
CA PRO A 19 9.13 -5.39 -2.07
C PRO A 19 10.44 -5.94 -1.53
N THR A 20 11.31 -5.05 -1.07
CA THR A 20 12.59 -5.45 -0.48
C THR A 20 12.36 -6.27 0.79
N ALA A 21 13.36 -7.06 1.19
CA ALA A 21 13.27 -7.87 2.41
C ALA A 21 12.90 -7.03 3.65
N ALA A 22 13.36 -5.77 3.71
CA ALA A 22 13.00 -4.82 4.76
C ALA A 22 11.51 -4.49 4.75
N THR A 23 10.94 -4.16 3.58
CA THR A 23 9.51 -3.90 3.42
C THR A 23 8.67 -5.13 3.78
N LYS A 24 9.12 -6.33 3.42
CA LYS A 24 8.44 -7.58 3.79
C LYS A 24 8.43 -7.80 5.30
N ARG A 25 9.58 -7.64 5.98
CA ARG A 25 9.69 -7.78 7.44
C ARG A 25 8.81 -6.78 8.20
N MET A 26 8.76 -5.53 7.74
CA MET A 26 7.89 -4.51 8.33
C MET A 26 6.41 -4.87 8.18
N ARG A 27 6.02 -5.48 7.04
CA ARG A 27 4.64 -5.92 6.79
C ARG A 27 4.25 -7.13 7.63
N THR A 28 5.16 -8.06 7.92
CA THR A 28 4.86 -9.28 8.69
C THR A 28 4.99 -9.13 10.20
N ASN A 29 5.53 -8.01 10.69
CA ASN A 29 5.74 -7.80 12.13
C ASN A 29 4.42 -7.43 12.84
N ILE A 30 3.98 -8.30 13.76
CA ILE A 30 2.73 -8.14 14.51
C ILE A 30 2.70 -6.89 15.40
N PHE A 31 3.84 -6.48 15.97
CA PHE A 31 3.91 -5.27 16.79
C PHE A 31 3.71 -4.00 15.94
N ILE A 32 4.27 -3.99 14.73
CA ILE A 32 4.11 -2.88 13.79
C ILE A 32 2.67 -2.82 13.26
N GLN A 33 2.07 -3.98 12.99
CA GLN A 33 0.65 -4.07 12.61
C GLN A 33 -0.26 -3.55 13.72
N LEU A 34 -0.02 -3.93 14.99
CA LEU A 34 -0.82 -3.48 16.13
C LEU A 34 -0.70 -1.96 16.34
N TYR A 35 0.51 -1.41 16.27
CA TYR A 35 0.72 0.04 16.36
C TYR A 35 -0.07 0.80 15.27
N LYS A 36 0.02 0.33 14.01
CA LYS A 36 -0.73 0.92 12.90
C LYS A 36 -2.24 0.81 13.09
N PHE A 37 -2.72 -0.33 13.60
CA PHE A 37 -4.13 -0.54 13.92
C PHE A 37 -4.61 0.48 14.95
N LEU A 38 -3.89 0.63 16.07
CA LEU A 38 -4.26 1.58 17.12
C LEU A 38 -4.26 3.03 16.62
N MET A 39 -3.23 3.43 15.87
CA MET A 39 -3.12 4.79 15.32
C MET A 39 -4.26 5.12 14.34
N LEU A 40 -4.63 4.16 13.49
CA LEU A 40 -5.75 4.31 12.55
C LEU A 40 -7.06 4.49 13.31
N ASN A 41 -7.38 3.59 14.24
CA ASN A 41 -8.61 3.65 15.03
C ASN A 41 -8.68 4.93 15.86
N TYR A 42 -7.57 5.35 16.48
CA TYR A 42 -7.50 6.61 17.21
C TYR A 42 -7.82 7.82 16.31
N LYS A 43 -7.27 7.86 15.09
CA LYS A 43 -7.54 8.95 14.15
C LYS A 43 -9.00 8.98 13.71
N ILE A 44 -9.60 7.83 13.47
CA ILE A 44 -11.04 7.72 13.16
C ILE A 44 -11.86 8.27 14.32
N MET A 45 -11.62 7.80 15.55
CA MET A 45 -12.31 8.29 16.74
C MET A 45 -12.16 9.81 16.92
N ARG A 46 -10.95 10.34 16.68
CA ARG A 46 -10.70 11.78 16.75
C ARG A 46 -11.52 12.58 15.73
N ILE A 47 -11.68 12.06 14.50
CA ILE A 47 -12.52 12.69 13.47
C ILE A 47 -13.99 12.63 13.88
N VAL A 48 -14.46 11.47 14.36
CA VAL A 48 -15.85 11.29 14.81
C VAL A 48 -16.17 12.23 15.98
N VAL A 49 -15.35 12.25 17.04
CA VAL A 49 -15.58 13.12 18.20
C VAL A 49 -15.53 14.60 17.82
N LYS A 50 -14.61 15.01 16.95
CA LYS A 50 -14.51 16.40 16.50
C LYS A 50 -15.59 16.82 15.50
N GLY A 51 -16.10 15.90 14.69
CA GLY A 51 -17.11 16.21 13.67
C GLY A 51 -18.53 16.30 14.23
N HIS A 52 -18.75 15.85 15.47
CA HIS A 52 -20.03 15.90 16.17
C HIS A 52 -20.11 17.04 17.21
N SER A 53 -19.24 18.06 17.13
CA SER A 53 -19.30 19.30 17.94
C SER A 53 -19.42 20.53 17.07
#